data_AF-A0A494YWU9-F1
#
_entry.id   AF-A0A494YWU9-F1
#
_cell.length_a   1.000
_cell.length_b   1.000
_cell.length_c   1.000
_cell.angle_alpha   90.00
_cell.angle_beta   90.00
_cell.angle_gamma   90.00
#
_symmetry.space_group_name_H-M   'P 1'
#
loop_
_entity.id
_entity.type
_entity.pdbx_description
1 polymer ?
#
loop_
_entity_poly.entity_id
_entity_poly.type
_entity_poly.pdbx_seq_one_letter_code
_entity_poly.pdbx_strand_id
1 'polypeptide(L)' 'MTDYRIGYEYYKHACQQYGLEPVNFHYYILNLSQEQLDAYNERAQKKRGRDIEN' A
#
# COMPACT_ATOMS: atom_id res chain seq x y z
N MET A 1 0.53 -1.57 9.75
CA MET A 1 0.63 -2.54 8.62
C MET A 1 -0.67 -2.70 7.82
N THR A 2 -1.78 -2.10 8.23
CA THR A 2 -3.10 -2.21 7.57
C THR A 2 -3.15 -1.57 6.17
N ASP A 3 -2.34 -0.55 5.88
CA ASP A 3 -2.35 0.17 4.59
C ASP A 3 -1.83 -0.66 3.41
N TYR A 4 -0.84 -1.54 3.62
CA TYR A 4 -0.28 -2.34 2.53
C TYR A 4 -1.27 -3.35 1.97
N ARG A 5 -2.11 -3.92 2.84
CA ARG A 5 -3.19 -4.83 2.41
C ARG A 5 -4.23 -4.10 1.59
N ILE A 6 -4.60 -2.87 1.97
CA ILE A 6 -5.54 -2.04 1.21
C ILE A 6 -4.96 -1.69 -0.17
N GLY A 7 -3.68 -1.31 -0.22
CA GLY A 7 -2.99 -1.06 -1.49
C GLY A 7 -2.94 -2.30 -2.39
N TYR A 8 -2.72 -3.47 -1.79
CA TYR A 8 -2.72 -4.74 -2.53
C TYR A 8 -4.10 -5.14 -3.05
N GLU A 9 -5.18 -4.93 -2.28
CA GLU A 9 -6.55 -5.15 -2.78
C GLU A 9 -6.86 -4.24 -3.97
N TYR A 10 -6.47 -2.96 -3.91
CA TYR A 10 -6.64 -2.03 -5.02
C TYR A 10 -5.85 -2.48 -6.26
N TYR A 11 -4.60 -2.92 -6.07
CA TYR A 11 -3.77 -3.50 -7.13
C TYR A 11 -4.42 -4.73 -7.78
N LYS A 12 -4.98 -5.65 -6.99
CA LYS A 12 -5.69 -6.83 -7.52
C LYS A 12 -6.90 -6.42 -8.37
N HIS A 13 -7.69 -5.45 -7.91
CA HIS A 13 -8.81 -4.94 -8.69
C HIS A 13 -8.34 -4.34 -10.03
N ALA A 14 -7.25 -3.56 -10.03
CA ALA A 14 -6.68 -3.04 -11.27
C ALA A 14 -6.23 -4.17 -12.21
N CYS A 15 -5.51 -5.17 -11.70
CA CYS A 15 -5.11 -6.34 -12.49
C CYS A 15 -6.32 -7.01 -13.17
N GLN A 16 -7.42 -7.23 -12.43
CA GLN A 16 -8.64 -7.80 -12.99
C GLN A 16 -9.26 -6.94 -14.10
N GLN A 17 -9.27 -5.61 -13.96
CA GLN A 17 -9.81 -4.71 -15.00
C GLN A 17 -9.03 -4.78 -16.32
N TYR A 18 -7.73 -5.04 -16.24
CA TYR A 18 -6.86 -5.14 -17.43
C TYR A 18 -6.62 -6.58 -17.89
N GLY A 19 -7.30 -7.58 -17.31
CA GLY A 19 -7.11 -8.99 -17.64
C GLY A 19 -5.74 -9.55 -17.27
N LEU A 20 -5.10 -8.97 -16.25
CA LEU A 20 -3.78 -9.34 -15.74
C LEU A 20 -3.93 -10.20 -14.48
N GLU A 21 -3.02 -11.16 -14.32
CA GLU A 21 -2.87 -11.90 -13.07
C GLU A 21 -2.02 -11.09 -12.07
N PRO A 22 -2.52 -10.84 -10.84
CA PRO A 22 -1.76 -10.12 -9.83
C PRO A 22 -0.61 -10.98 -9.28
N VAL A 23 0.56 -10.36 -9.07
CA VAL A 23 1.65 -11.00 -8.32
C VAL A 23 1.29 -11.16 -6.85
N ASN A 24 1.93 -12.10 -6.14
CA ASN A 24 1.66 -12.29 -4.72
C ASN A 24 2.04 -11.06 -3.88
N PHE A 25 1.46 -10.96 -2.68
CA PHE A 25 1.64 -9.81 -1.79
C PHE A 25 3.10 -9.50 -1.46
N HIS A 26 3.96 -10.51 -1.32
CA HIS A 26 5.37 -10.31 -1.02
C HIS A 26 6.09 -9.58 -2.17
N TYR A 27 5.86 -10.02 -3.41
CA TYR A 27 6.42 -9.34 -4.59
C TYR A 27 5.81 -7.96 -4.82
N TYR A 28 4.52 -7.79 -4.53
CA TYR A 28 3.88 -6.47 -4.61
C TYR A 28 4.62 -5.44 -3.73
N ILE A 29 4.97 -5.82 -2.49
CA ILE A 29 5.71 -4.95 -1.58
C ILE A 29 7.13 -4.67 -2.07
N LEU A 30 7.82 -5.68 -2.59
CA LEU A 30 9.18 -5.52 -3.13
C LEU A 30 9.24 -4.63 -4.38
N ASN A 31 8.15 -4.55 -5.13
CA ASN A 31 8.06 -3.76 -6.35
C ASN A 31 7.55 -2.33 -6.11
N LEU A 32 7.33 -1.92 -4.85
CA LEU A 32 7.01 -0.53 -4.55
C LEU A 32 8.24 0.36 -4.78
N SER A 33 8.05 1.49 -5.46
CA SER A 33 9.11 2.48 -5.58
C SER A 33 9.40 3.12 -4.22
N GLN A 34 10.61 3.66 -4.06
CA GLN A 34 10.98 4.40 -2.85
C GLN A 34 9.99 5.54 -2.56
N GLU A 35 9.54 6.26 -3.60
CA GLU A 35 8.54 7.32 -3.48
C GLU A 35 7.19 6.80 -2.97
N GLN A 36 6.75 5.62 -3.42
CA GLN A 36 5.53 5.00 -2.91
C GLN A 36 5.70 4.58 -1.45
N LEU A 37 6.84 4.00 -1.07
CA LEU A 37 7.17 3.66 0.31
C LEU A 37 7.22 4.90 1.21
N ASP A 38 7.79 5.99 0.73
CA ASP A 38 7.91 7.26 1.46
C ASP A 38 6.53 7.90 1.67
N ALA A 39 5.69 7.92 0.64
CA ALA A 39 4.30 8.39 0.76
C ALA A 39 3.50 7.59 1.81
N TYR A 40 3.75 6.27 1.91
CA TYR A 40 3.15 5.45 2.97
C TYR A 40 3.71 5.77 4.35
N ASN A 41 5.03 5.94 4.47
CA ASN A 41 5.68 6.28 5.74
C ASN A 41 5.18 7.63 6.28
N GLU A 42 5.05 8.64 5.42
CA GLU A 42 4.47 9.94 5.78
C GLU A 42 3.01 9.80 6.26
N ARG A 43 2.21 9.02 5.55
CA ARG A 43 0.80 8.79 5.92
C ARG A 43 0.67 8.05 7.25
N ALA A 44 1.55 7.07 7.50
CA ALA A 44 1.62 6.34 8.76
C ALA A 44 2.06 7.25 9.92
N GLN A 45 3.04 8.14 9.71
CA GLN A 45 3.47 9.13 10.69
C GLN A 45 2.36 10.14 11.02
N LYS A 46 1.63 10.63 10.00
CA LYS A 46 0.45 11.52 10.20
C LYS A 46 -0.71 10.84 10.93
N LYS A 47 -0.84 9.52 10.83
CA LYS A 47 -1.85 8.75 11.58
C LYS A 47 -1.45 8.62 13.05
N ARG A 48 -0.18 8.27 13.32
CA ARG A 48 0.39 8.25 14.68
C ARG A 48 0.33 9.60 15.40
N GLY A 49 0.53 10.72 14.69
CA GLY A 49 0.40 12.05 15.29
C GLY A 49 -1.02 12.33 15.78
N ARG A 50 -2.05 11.95 14.99
CA ARG A 50 -3.47 12.12 15.36
C ARG A 50 -3.96 11.16 16.44
N ASP A 51 -3.32 9.99 16.59
CA ASP A 51 -3.64 9.02 17.64
C ASP A 51 -3.02 9.41 19.01
N ILE A 52 -2.09 10.37 19.06
CA ILE A 52 -1.47 10.88 20.31
C ILE A 52 -2.17 12.14 20.84
N GLU A 53 -2.90 12.88 19.99
CA GLU A 53 -3.62 14.11 20.36
C GLU A 53 -5.09 13.89 20.76
N ASN A 54 -5.55 12.64 20.92
CA ASN A 54 -6.90 12.27 21.36
C ASN A 54 -6.89 11.46 22.66
#